data_AF-A0A9W4TAJ5-F1
#
_entry.id   AF-A0A9W4TAJ5-F1
#
_cell.length_a   1.000
_cell.length_b   1.000
_cell.length_c   1.000
_cell.angle_alpha   90.00
_cell.angle_beta   90.00
_cell.angle_gamma   90.00
#
_symmetry.space_group_name_H-M   'P 1'
#
loop_
_entity.id
_entity.type
_entity.pdbx_description
1 polymer ?
#
loop_
_entity_poly.entity_id
_entity_poly.type
_entity_poly.pdbx_seq_one_letter_code
_entity_poly.pdbx_strand_id
1 'polypeptide(L)'
;MLTSFVKSTPLDLRKRQDTSTDFKKCNGEYAIHLTSMDYSPNPIVTGQNITVHMVGETAEVIEKGAIMKIYHDHKGKFEHELDYCKLFVEPSGFVCPVEKGHLDFTATWLIGKHPSEPNKIVSPLYTRVS
;
A
#
# COMPACT_ATOMS: atom_id res chain seq x y z
N MET A 1 -2.27 1.67 -18.40
CA MET A 1 -0.94 2.28 -18.14
C MET A 1 -0.50 1.95 -16.73
N LEU A 2 0.81 1.84 -16.40
CA LEU A 2 1.48 1.14 -15.26
C LEU A 2 2.03 2.07 -14.13
N THR A 3 2.29 1.53 -12.93
CA THR A 3 2.79 2.20 -11.68
C THR A 3 3.59 1.20 -10.83
N SER A 4 4.57 1.65 -10.04
CA SER A 4 5.25 0.77 -9.05
C SER A 4 6.05 1.60 -8.01
N PHE A 5 5.85 1.49 -6.68
CA PHE A 5 6.69 2.12 -5.61
C PHE A 5 7.92 1.28 -5.17
N VAL A 6 9.16 1.76 -5.35
CA VAL A 6 10.39 1.03 -4.95
C VAL A 6 10.79 1.32 -3.48
N LYS A 7 11.11 0.27 -2.70
CA LYS A 7 12.01 0.33 -1.52
C LYS A 7 13.40 -0.20 -1.87
N SER A 8 14.44 0.62 -1.73
CA SER A 8 15.81 0.11 -1.73
C SER A 8 16.30 0.00 -0.29
N THR A 9 16.90 -1.12 0.09
CA THR A 9 17.80 -1.15 1.26
C THR A 9 18.99 -2.06 0.97
N PRO A 10 20.24 -1.56 1.08
CA PRO A 10 21.38 -2.38 1.46
C PRO A 10 21.22 -2.80 2.93
N LEU A 11 21.71 -3.99 3.27
CA LEU A 11 21.65 -4.61 4.60
C LEU A 11 22.23 -3.73 5.73
N ASP A 12 21.40 -3.35 6.71
CA ASP A 12 21.84 -3.24 8.10
C ASP A 12 20.66 -3.46 9.07
N LEU A 13 20.62 -4.62 9.73
CA LEU A 13 19.50 -5.15 10.51
C LEU A 13 19.43 -4.61 11.96
N ARG A 14 20.23 -3.59 12.33
CA ARG A 14 20.35 -3.13 13.73
C ARG A 14 19.75 -1.75 14.05
N LYS A 15 19.14 -1.05 13.10
CA LYS A 15 18.52 0.28 13.32
C LYS A 15 17.05 0.37 12.87
N ARG A 16 16.25 -0.68 13.05
CA ARG A 16 14.79 -0.64 12.79
C ARG A 16 14.00 -0.18 14.01
N GLN A 17 14.36 0.98 14.54
CA GLN A 17 13.50 1.76 15.38
C GLN A 17 13.71 3.18 14.92
N ASP A 18 12.90 3.62 13.95
CA ASP A 18 12.53 5.03 13.72
C ASP A 18 11.65 5.17 12.46
N THR A 19 10.47 5.76 12.67
CA THR A 19 9.64 6.55 11.73
C THR A 19 9.35 5.99 10.32
N SER A 20 8.15 5.40 10.15
CA SER A 20 7.03 5.82 9.25
C SER A 20 7.27 6.37 7.81
N THR A 21 8.44 6.88 7.42
CA THR A 21 8.58 7.77 6.24
C THR A 21 9.41 7.21 5.07
N ASP A 22 9.64 5.91 5.00
CA ASP A 22 10.48 5.30 3.94
C ASP A 22 9.80 5.16 2.56
N PHE A 23 8.55 5.59 2.42
CA PHE A 23 7.82 5.50 1.15
C PHE A 23 8.27 6.59 0.17
N LYS A 24 8.86 6.17 -0.95
CA LYS A 24 9.22 7.08 -2.04
C LYS A 24 8.18 7.01 -3.15
N LYS A 25 7.66 8.18 -3.53
CA LYS A 25 6.81 8.31 -4.72
C LYS A 25 7.57 7.78 -5.95
N CYS A 26 6.87 7.01 -6.77
CA CYS A 26 7.36 6.58 -8.08
C CYS A 26 7.48 7.79 -9.03
N ASN A 27 8.31 7.70 -10.06
CA ASN A 27 8.30 8.70 -11.14
C ASN A 27 7.04 8.52 -12.00
N GLY A 28 6.22 9.57 -12.10
CA GLY A 28 5.01 9.63 -12.94
C GLY A 28 3.99 10.66 -12.47
N GLU A 29 2.99 10.91 -13.32
CA GLU A 29 1.77 11.64 -12.94
C GLU A 29 0.74 10.65 -12.40
N TYR A 30 0.21 10.96 -11.21
CA TYR A 30 -0.71 10.10 -10.49
C TYR A 30 -1.80 10.96 -9.87
N ALA A 31 -3.04 10.50 -9.96
CA ALA A 31 -4.20 11.19 -9.40
C ALA A 31 -4.17 11.27 -7.87
N ILE A 32 -3.49 10.35 -7.19
CA ILE A 32 -3.35 10.32 -5.72
C ILE A 32 -1.93 10.72 -5.32
N HIS A 33 -1.84 11.72 -4.44
CA HIS A 33 -0.63 12.23 -3.83
C HIS A 33 -0.63 11.92 -2.34
N LEU A 34 0.01 10.82 -1.95
CA LEU A 34 0.18 10.48 -0.53
C LEU A 34 1.23 11.39 0.12
N THR A 35 0.87 11.95 1.26
CA THR A 35 1.75 12.73 2.14
C THR A 35 2.35 11.86 3.24
N SER A 36 1.61 10.86 3.73
CA SER A 36 2.12 9.85 4.66
C SER A 36 1.48 8.48 4.42
N MET A 37 2.22 7.43 4.81
CA MET A 37 1.73 6.06 4.82
C MET A 37 2.39 5.30 5.96
N ASP A 38 1.58 4.79 6.87
CA ASP A 38 2.00 3.99 8.02
C ASP A 38 1.42 2.59 7.95
N TYR A 39 2.14 1.61 8.48
CA TYR A 39 1.62 0.26 8.59
C TYR A 39 2.12 -0.50 9.81
N SER A 40 1.29 -1.41 10.29
CA SER A 40 1.59 -2.33 11.39
C SER A 40 1.01 -3.71 11.10
N PRO A 41 1.72 -4.82 11.38
CA PRO A 41 3.08 -4.86 11.93
C PRO A 41 4.17 -4.54 10.88
N ASN A 42 5.33 -4.07 11.35
CA ASN A 42 6.54 -3.91 10.54
C ASN A 42 7.67 -4.80 11.11
N PRO A 43 8.18 -5.80 10.36
CA PRO A 43 7.82 -6.16 8.99
C PRO A 43 6.44 -6.81 8.89
N ILE A 44 5.84 -6.75 7.70
CA ILE A 44 4.55 -7.39 7.40
C ILE A 44 4.70 -8.92 7.52
N VAL A 45 3.73 -9.57 8.17
CA VAL A 45 3.72 -11.02 8.43
C VAL A 45 2.53 -11.65 7.72
N THR A 46 2.77 -12.68 6.90
CA THR A 46 1.69 -13.38 6.21
C THR A 46 0.87 -14.22 7.19
N GLY A 47 -0.44 -14.32 6.94
CA GLY A 47 -1.40 -14.91 7.87
C GLY A 47 -1.75 -14.02 9.07
N GLN A 48 -1.28 -12.76 9.10
CA GLN A 48 -1.69 -11.76 10.08
C GLN A 48 -2.38 -10.59 9.41
N ASN A 49 -3.19 -9.88 10.19
CA ASN A 49 -3.77 -8.62 9.74
C ASN A 49 -2.67 -7.56 9.65
N ILE A 50 -2.66 -6.84 8.53
CA ILE A 50 -1.95 -5.57 8.41
C ILE A 50 -2.98 -4.44 8.61
N THR A 51 -2.60 -3.43 9.38
CA THR A 51 -3.29 -2.14 9.43
C THR A 51 -2.44 -1.14 8.68
N VAL A 52 -3.03 -0.42 7.74
CA VAL A 52 -2.37 0.64 6.96
C VAL A 52 -3.17 1.92 7.12
N HIS A 53 -2.46 2.99 7.47
CA HIS A 53 -2.99 4.36 7.51
C HIS A 53 -2.35 5.16 6.37
N MET A 54 -3.17 5.83 5.58
CA MET A 54 -2.73 6.64 4.44
C MET A 54 -3.34 8.03 4.54
N VAL A 55 -2.49 9.04 4.41
CA VAL A 55 -2.91 10.44 4.30
C VAL A 55 -2.40 10.98 2.98
N GLY A 56 -3.22 11.78 2.31
CA GLY A 56 -2.86 12.39 1.04
C GLY A 56 -3.94 13.29 0.46
N GLU A 57 -3.83 13.53 -0.84
CA GLU A 57 -4.80 14.28 -1.63
C GLU A 57 -5.02 13.59 -2.97
N THR A 58 -6.20 13.75 -3.56
CA THR A 58 -6.48 13.32 -4.93
C THR A 58 -7.00 14.45 -5.82
N ALA A 59 -6.47 14.52 -7.04
CA ALA A 59 -6.85 15.50 -8.06
C ALA A 59 -8.02 15.04 -8.95
N GLU A 60 -8.41 13.77 -8.85
CA GLU A 60 -9.48 13.14 -9.61
C GLU A 60 -10.46 12.42 -8.70
N VAL A 61 -11.67 12.16 -9.19
CA VAL A 61 -12.66 11.38 -8.46
C VAL A 61 -12.22 9.91 -8.49
N ILE A 62 -12.12 9.26 -7.33
CA ILE A 62 -11.84 7.83 -7.26
C ILE A 62 -13.15 7.09 -7.46
N GLU A 63 -13.32 6.55 -8.67
CA GLU A 63 -14.53 5.87 -9.07
C GLU A 63 -14.73 4.52 -8.38
N LYS A 64 -15.99 4.08 -8.31
CA LYS A 64 -16.31 2.74 -7.84
C LYS A 64 -15.65 1.68 -8.73
N GLY A 65 -14.93 0.74 -8.11
CA GLY A 65 -14.18 -0.28 -8.83
C GLY A 65 -12.75 0.11 -9.17
N ALA A 66 -12.26 1.25 -8.66
CA ALA A 66 -10.83 1.58 -8.71
C ALA A 66 -9.98 0.42 -8.17
N ILE A 67 -8.94 0.04 -8.91
CA ILE A 67 -8.12 -1.13 -8.62
C ILE A 67 -6.81 -0.67 -8.01
N MET A 68 -6.50 -1.21 -6.83
CA MET A 68 -5.20 -1.15 -6.23
C MET A 68 -4.34 -2.35 -6.65
N LYS A 69 -3.09 -2.12 -7.06
CA LYS A 69 -2.12 -3.18 -7.33
C LYS A 69 -0.98 -3.15 -6.33
N ILE A 70 -0.61 -4.29 -5.77
CA ILE A 70 0.52 -4.42 -4.85
C ILE A 70 1.53 -5.40 -5.41
N TYR A 71 2.75 -4.95 -5.65
CA TYR A 71 3.87 -5.78 -6.09
C TYR A 71 4.90 -5.94 -4.99
N HIS A 72 5.46 -7.13 -4.87
CA HIS A 72 6.67 -7.35 -4.10
C HIS A 72 7.54 -8.42 -4.76
N ASP A 73 8.85 -8.25 -4.64
CA ASP A 73 9.83 -9.17 -5.21
C ASP A 73 10.50 -9.97 -4.08
N HIS A 74 10.14 -11.25 -3.98
CA HIS A 74 10.85 -12.19 -3.11
C HIS A 74 10.94 -13.56 -3.76
N LYS A 75 12.06 -13.84 -4.43
CA LYS A 75 12.29 -15.08 -5.19
C LYS A 75 11.25 -15.33 -6.30
N GLY A 76 10.61 -14.25 -6.76
CA GLY A 76 9.49 -14.24 -7.70
C GLY A 76 8.76 -12.90 -7.63
N LYS A 77 8.13 -12.49 -8.74
CA LYS A 77 7.29 -11.29 -8.80
C LYS A 77 5.87 -11.67 -8.40
N PHE A 78 5.42 -11.20 -7.24
CA PHE A 78 4.04 -11.34 -6.82
C PHE A 78 3.29 -10.04 -7.13
N GLU A 79 2.11 -10.16 -7.72
CA GLU A 79 1.18 -9.08 -8.01
C GLU A 79 -0.16 -9.43 -7.39
N HIS A 80 -0.70 -8.51 -6.59
CA HIS A 80 -2.01 -8.63 -5.97
C HIS A 80 -2.88 -7.48 -6.48
N GLU A 81 -4.03 -7.79 -7.06
CA GLU A 81 -5.05 -6.80 -7.45
C GLU A 81 -6.16 -6.78 -6.39
N LEU A 82 -6.47 -5.60 -5.87
CA LEU A 82 -7.42 -5.37 -4.80
C LEU A 82 -8.36 -4.23 -5.18
N ASP A 83 -9.61 -4.29 -4.76
CA ASP A 83 -10.57 -3.20 -4.93
C ASP A 83 -10.24 -2.09 -3.92
N TYR A 84 -9.82 -0.91 -4.41
CA TYR A 84 -9.39 0.20 -3.57
C TYR A 84 -10.52 0.70 -2.67
N CYS A 85 -11.74 0.80 -3.21
CA CYS A 85 -12.91 1.26 -2.49
C CYS A 85 -13.26 0.33 -1.34
N LYS A 86 -13.32 -0.97 -1.61
CA LYS A 86 -13.63 -1.99 -0.58
C LYS A 86 -12.53 -2.14 0.45
N LEU A 87 -11.28 -1.88 0.07
CA LEU A 87 -10.14 -2.06 0.97
C LEU A 87 -9.92 -0.84 1.87
N PHE A 88 -9.93 0.37 1.31
CA PHE A 88 -9.56 1.59 2.04
C PHE A 88 -10.72 2.52 2.34
N VAL A 89 -11.64 2.72 1.39
CA VAL A 89 -12.68 3.76 1.52
C VAL A 89 -13.79 3.29 2.45
N GLU A 90 -14.42 2.16 2.12
CA GLU A 90 -15.56 1.61 2.88
C GLU A 90 -15.19 1.28 4.34
N PRO A 91 -14.04 0.61 4.63
CA PRO A 91 -13.66 0.32 6.01
C PRO A 91 -13.28 1.55 6.82
N SER A 92 -12.88 2.65 6.16
CA SER A 92 -12.62 3.94 6.81
C SER A 92 -13.90 4.73 7.10
N GLY A 93 -15.08 4.19 6.78
CA GLY A 93 -16.38 4.84 6.99
C GLY A 93 -16.79 5.81 5.88
N PHE A 94 -16.09 5.81 4.76
CA PHE A 94 -16.43 6.62 3.59
C PHE A 94 -17.14 5.77 2.53
N VAL A 95 -17.69 6.43 1.51
CA VAL A 95 -18.40 5.77 0.41
C VAL A 95 -17.72 6.13 -0.90
N CYS A 96 -17.59 5.18 -1.81
CA CYS A 96 -17.18 5.47 -3.19
C CYS A 96 -18.38 5.88 -4.05
N PRO A 97 -18.22 6.82 -5.01
CA PRO A 97 -16.95 7.45 -5.41
C PRO A 97 -16.42 8.45 -4.38
N VAL A 98 -15.08 8.58 -4.29
CA VAL A 98 -14.42 9.56 -3.42
C VAL A 98 -14.15 10.82 -4.23
N GLU A 99 -14.66 11.95 -3.76
CA GLU A 99 -14.44 13.25 -4.38
C GLU A 99 -12.98 13.71 -4.29
N LYS A 100 -12.64 14.69 -5.13
CA LYS A 100 -11.33 15.33 -5.12
C LYS A 100 -11.03 15.98 -3.76
N GLY A 101 -9.77 15.96 -3.36
CA GLY A 101 -9.30 16.63 -2.14
C GLY A 101 -8.62 15.68 -1.18
N HIS A 102 -8.73 15.99 0.12
CA HIS A 102 -7.99 15.33 1.18
C HIS A 102 -8.46 13.88 1.40
N LEU A 103 -7.50 12.98 1.57
CA LEU A 103 -7.68 11.57 1.90
C LEU A 103 -7.05 11.30 3.26
N ASP A 104 -7.81 10.67 4.14
CA ASP A 104 -7.32 10.12 5.42
C ASP A 104 -8.04 8.79 5.65
N PHE A 105 -7.37 7.69 5.34
CA PHE A 105 -7.95 6.35 5.35
C PHE A 105 -7.13 5.40 6.19
N THR A 106 -7.81 4.60 7.01
CA THR A 106 -7.23 3.50 7.76
C THR A 106 -7.94 2.21 7.38
N ALA A 107 -7.17 1.24 6.88
CA ALA A 107 -7.68 -0.06 6.51
C ALA A 107 -6.96 -1.16 7.29
N THR A 108 -7.68 -2.22 7.61
CA THR A 108 -7.10 -3.44 8.17
C THR A 108 -7.57 -4.64 7.37
N TRP A 109 -6.64 -5.47 6.89
CA TRP A 109 -6.97 -6.69 6.16
C TRP A 109 -5.97 -7.80 6.44
N LEU A 110 -6.43 -9.05 6.23
CA LEU A 110 -5.59 -10.23 6.38
C LEU A 110 -4.64 -10.35 5.19
N ILE A 111 -3.33 -10.47 5.46
CA ILE A 111 -2.36 -10.83 4.42
C ILE A 111 -2.49 -12.32 4.15
N GLY A 112 -3.03 -12.65 2.98
CA GLY A 112 -3.10 -14.02 2.49
C GLY A 112 -1.71 -14.67 2.45
N LYS A 113 -1.68 -15.99 2.60
CA LYS A 113 -0.43 -16.76 2.50
C LYS A 113 -0.44 -17.52 1.19
N HIS A 114 0.32 -17.07 0.19
CA HIS A 114 0.60 -17.91 -0.96
C HIS A 114 1.65 -18.99 -0.57
N PRO A 115 1.53 -20.24 -1.04
CA PRO A 115 2.45 -21.33 -0.64
C PRO A 115 3.93 -21.05 -0.93
N SER A 116 4.21 -20.23 -1.94
CA SER A 116 5.57 -19.81 -2.31
C SER A 116 6.00 -18.46 -1.74
N GLU A 117 5.12 -17.73 -1.06
CA GLU A 117 5.44 -16.44 -0.44
C GLU A 117 6.12 -16.64 0.93
N PRO A 118 7.11 -15.80 1.28
CA PRO A 118 7.75 -15.87 2.58
C PRO A 118 6.78 -15.52 3.71
N ASN A 119 7.01 -16.07 4.91
CA ASN A 119 6.19 -15.72 6.09
C ASN A 119 6.32 -14.23 6.50
N LYS A 120 7.39 -13.56 6.09
CA LYS A 120 7.64 -12.15 6.35
C LYS A 120 7.99 -11.44 5.05
N ILE A 121 7.31 -10.33 4.76
CA ILE A 121 7.62 -9.48 3.62
C ILE A 121 8.59 -8.40 4.11
N VAL A 122 9.85 -8.54 3.69
CA VAL A 122 10.95 -7.61 4.03
C VAL A 122 11.46 -6.86 2.81
N SER A 123 11.05 -7.28 1.61
CA SER A 123 11.36 -6.68 0.32
C SER A 123 10.60 -5.37 0.08
N PRO A 124 11.00 -4.57 -0.92
CA PRO A 124 10.18 -3.48 -1.41
C PRO A 124 8.75 -3.87 -1.74
N LEU A 125 7.82 -3.06 -1.24
CA LEU A 125 6.41 -3.10 -1.60
C LEU A 125 6.10 -1.94 -2.54
N TYR A 126 5.49 -2.26 -3.66
CA TYR A 126 5.10 -1.33 -4.71
C TYR A 126 3.58 -1.28 -4.81
N THR A 127 2.94 -0.17 -4.48
CA THR A 127 1.48 -0.04 -4.62
C THR A 127 1.08 0.68 -5.93
N ARG A 128 -0.18 0.64 -6.30
CA ARG A 128 -0.79 1.60 -7.22
C ARG A 128 -2.25 1.69 -7.00
N VAL A 129 -2.85 2.80 -7.42
CA VAL A 129 -4.28 2.86 -7.71
C VAL A 129 -4.47 3.26 -9.18
N SER A 130 -5.42 2.62 -9.86
CA SER A 130 -5.82 2.90 -11.25
C SER A 130 -7.31 2.78 -11.46
#